data_AF-A0A1A8JW94-F1
#
_entry.id   AF-A0A1A8JW94-F1
#
_cell.length_a   1.000
_cell.length_b   1.000
_cell.length_c   1.000
_cell.angle_alpha   90.00
_cell.angle_beta   90.00
_cell.angle_gamma   90.00
#
_symmetry.space_group_name_H-M   'P 1'
#
loop_
_entity.id
_entity.type
_entity.pdbx_description
1 polymer ?
#
loop_
_entity_poly.entity_id
_entity_poly.type
_entity_poly.pdbx_seq_one_letter_code
_entity_poly.pdbx_strand_id
1 'polypeptide(L)'
;MAFPDWMLSLAATASFFCFFCLCVRYRRAARLFWGKLQSRIMARTEKPLFRIAYTLYTRTKLGYLYYKMQMRKAREHYPAGHSTCYPMEFSGIKIIPISVLSDNYSYLIIDTSSSVAAAVDPADPETV
;
A
#
# COMPACT_ATOMS: atom_id res chain seq x y z
N MET A 1 4.38 28.08 64.55
CA MET A 1 3.86 28.79 63.37
C MET A 1 3.28 27.75 62.44
N ALA A 2 1.95 27.69 62.32
CA ALA A 2 1.28 26.74 61.44
C ALA A 2 1.51 27.17 59.99
N PHE A 3 2.03 26.26 59.16
CA PHE A 3 2.19 26.52 57.74
C PHE A 3 0.81 26.80 57.12
N PRO A 4 0.65 27.84 56.29
CA PRO A 4 -0.64 28.17 55.71
C PRO A 4 -1.16 27.04 54.82
N ASP A 5 -2.45 26.70 54.94
CA ASP A 5 -3.10 25.60 54.21
C ASP A 5 -2.99 25.71 52.67
N TRP A 6 -2.82 26.93 52.16
CA TRP A 6 -2.60 27.18 50.73
C TRP A 6 -1.24 26.65 50.25
N MET A 7 -0.21 26.62 51.10
CA MET A 7 1.11 26.08 50.73
C MET A 7 1.09 24.55 50.61
N LEU A 8 0.35 23.86 51.48
CA LEU A 8 0.13 22.41 51.41
C LEU A 8 -0.64 22.03 50.15
N SER A 9 -1.67 22.81 49.81
CA SER A 9 -2.46 22.62 48.59
C SER A 9 -1.63 22.85 47.32
N LEU A 10 -0.75 23.86 47.33
CA LEU A 10 0.15 24.15 46.22
C LEU A 10 1.21 23.06 46.03
N ALA A 11 1.78 22.54 47.12
CA ALA A 11 2.74 21.45 47.07
C ALA A 11 2.12 20.14 46.57
N ALA A 12 0.90 19.82 47.02
CA ALA A 12 0.18 18.62 46.58
C ALA A 12 -0.18 18.67 45.09
N THR A 13 -0.67 19.83 44.60
CA THR A 13 -0.98 20.02 43.18
C THR A 13 0.27 19.97 42.31
N ALA A 14 1.36 20.62 42.71
CA ALA A 14 2.64 20.56 42.00
C ALA A 14 3.19 19.13 41.90
N SER A 15 3.09 18.35 42.98
CA SER A 15 3.49 16.94 43.00
C SER A 15 2.65 16.09 42.03
N PHE A 16 1.33 16.31 42.00
CA PHE A 16 0.43 15.61 41.08
C PHE A 16 0.72 15.93 39.60
N PHE A 17 0.93 17.20 39.27
CA PHE A 17 1.32 17.61 37.91
C PHE A 17 2.69 17.08 37.51
N CYS A 18 3.66 17.03 38.45
CA CYS A 18 4.97 16.45 38.20
C CYS A 18 4.87 14.95 37.89
N PHE A 19 4.11 14.20 38.70
CA PHE A 19 3.88 12.77 38.48
C PHE A 19 3.18 12.51 37.14
N PHE A 20 2.15 13.30 36.80
CA PHE A 20 1.45 13.19 35.52
C PHE A 20 2.38 13.47 34.34
N CYS A 21 3.21 14.52 34.42
CA CYS A 21 4.23 14.83 33.41
C CYS A 21 5.25 13.69 33.23
N LEU A 22 5.73 13.09 34.33
CA LEU A 22 6.64 11.95 34.27
C LEU A 22 5.97 10.72 33.64
N CYS A 23 4.71 10.44 33.97
CA CYS A 23 3.93 9.35 33.37
C CYS A 23 3.73 9.54 31.87
N VAL A 24 3.40 10.76 31.42
CA VAL A 24 3.24 11.09 29.99
C VAL A 24 4.57 10.97 29.25
N ARG A 25 5.68 11.44 29.84
CA ARG A 25 7.02 11.31 29.26
C ARG A 25 7.45 9.85 29.16
N TYR A 26 7.22 9.04 30.19
CA TYR A 26 7.51 7.62 30.18
C TYR A 26 6.67 6.87 29.13
N ARG A 27 5.37 7.17 29.03
CA ARG A 27 4.50 6.61 27.98
C ARG A 27 4.98 6.97 26.57
N ARG A 28 5.40 8.23 26.34
CA ARG A 28 5.94 8.66 25.05
C ARG A 28 7.28 7.96 24.75
N ALA A 29 8.19 7.88 25.71
CA ALA A 29 9.47 7.20 25.56
C ALA A 29 9.29 5.70 25.29
N ALA A 30 8.39 5.04 26.03
CA ALA A 30 8.04 3.64 25.81
C ALA A 30 7.44 3.42 24.42
N ARG A 31 6.52 4.28 23.96
CA ARG A 31 5.97 4.19 22.59
C ARG A 31 7.04 4.35 21.51
N LEU A 32 7.95 5.31 21.67
CA LEU A 32 9.05 5.51 20.72
C LEU A 32 10.04 4.33 20.73
N PHE A 33 10.31 3.76 21.92
CA PHE A 33 11.14 2.58 22.05
C PHE A 33 10.49 1.34 21.42
N TRP A 34 9.21 1.10 21.71
CA TRP A 34 8.43 0.02 21.08
C TRP A 34 8.31 0.20 19.56
N GLY A 35 8.10 1.43 19.08
CA GLY A 35 8.09 1.73 17.64
C GLY A 35 9.44 1.46 16.97
N LYS A 36 10.56 1.81 17.62
CA LYS A 36 11.91 1.49 17.13
C LYS A 36 12.21 -0.01 17.18
N LEU A 37 11.70 -0.72 18.19
CA LEU A 37 11.86 -2.17 18.29
C LEU A 37 11.05 -2.89 17.21
N GLN A 38 9.80 -2.46 16.99
CA GLN A 38 8.94 -2.96 15.91
C GLN A 38 9.57 -2.71 14.54
N SER A 39 10.06 -1.50 14.26
CA SER A 39 10.71 -1.20 12.97
C SER A 39 12.00 -2.00 12.77
N ARG A 40 12.79 -2.23 13.83
CA ARG A 40 13.99 -3.10 13.76
C ARG A 40 13.65 -4.58 13.54
N ILE A 41 12.60 -5.08 14.18
CA ILE A 41 12.11 -6.44 13.96
C ILE A 41 11.57 -6.58 12.54
N MET A 42 10.77 -5.61 12.06
CA MET A 42 10.30 -5.56 10.68
C MET A 42 11.46 -5.54 9.69
N ALA A 43 12.44 -4.64 9.85
CA ALA A 43 13.62 -4.55 9.00
C ALA A 43 14.43 -5.85 8.92
N ARG A 44 14.51 -6.60 10.02
CA ARG A 44 15.21 -7.90 10.07
C ARG A 44 14.38 -9.04 9.46
N THR A 45 13.06 -8.89 9.42
CA THR A 45 12.11 -9.89 8.90
C THR A 45 11.60 -9.60 7.48
N GLU A 46 12.06 -8.53 6.84
CA GLU A 46 11.67 -8.16 5.46
C GLU A 46 11.85 -9.34 4.48
N LYS A 47 12.99 -10.05 4.54
CA LYS A 47 13.28 -11.17 3.65
C LYS A 47 12.34 -12.38 3.86
N PRO A 48 12.17 -12.92 5.08
CA PRO A 48 11.25 -14.05 5.31
C PRO A 48 9.77 -13.66 5.13
N LEU A 49 9.36 -12.47 5.56
CA LEU A 49 7.98 -12.00 5.39
C LEU A 49 7.63 -11.77 3.92
N PHE A 50 8.53 -11.13 3.17
CA PHE A 50 8.39 -11.01 1.72
C PHE A 50 8.26 -12.39 1.08
N ARG A 51 9.11 -13.35 1.46
CA ARG A 51 9.02 -14.71 0.92
C ARG A 51 7.67 -15.36 1.19
N ILE A 52 7.14 -15.24 2.41
CA ILE A 52 5.82 -15.79 2.77
C ILE A 52 4.72 -15.09 1.97
N ALA A 53 4.70 -13.75 1.94
CA ALA A 53 3.70 -12.97 1.21
C ALA A 53 3.76 -13.23 -0.30
N TYR A 54 4.95 -13.25 -0.89
CA TYR A 54 5.17 -13.56 -2.29
C TYR A 54 4.75 -14.99 -2.63
N THR A 55 5.02 -15.96 -1.74
CA THR A 55 4.54 -17.34 -1.90
C THR A 55 3.02 -17.40 -1.84
N LEU A 56 2.38 -16.70 -0.89
CA LEU A 56 0.91 -16.63 -0.83
C LEU A 56 0.33 -15.99 -2.10
N TYR A 57 0.95 -14.91 -2.59
CA TYR A 57 0.52 -14.22 -3.80
C TYR A 57 0.67 -15.08 -5.06
N THR A 58 1.78 -15.80 -5.22
CA THR A 58 2.07 -16.57 -6.45
C THR A 58 1.58 -18.01 -6.44
N ARG A 59 1.53 -18.67 -5.27
CA ARG A 59 1.24 -20.11 -5.15
C ARG A 59 -0.19 -20.42 -4.71
N THR A 60 -0.96 -19.43 -4.27
CA THR A 60 -2.33 -19.66 -3.79
C THR A 60 -3.34 -18.81 -4.53
N LYS A 61 -4.63 -19.17 -4.42
CA LYS A 61 -5.72 -18.37 -5.00
C LYS A 61 -5.87 -16.98 -4.37
N LEU A 62 -5.25 -16.72 -3.21
CA LEU A 62 -5.33 -15.42 -2.54
C LEU A 62 -4.75 -14.30 -3.40
N GLY A 63 -3.63 -14.53 -4.09
CA GLY A 63 -3.06 -13.52 -4.99
C GLY A 63 -3.99 -13.21 -6.16
N TYR A 64 -4.61 -14.24 -6.74
CA TYR A 64 -5.60 -14.06 -7.81
C TYR A 64 -6.84 -13.30 -7.33
N LEU A 65 -7.37 -13.62 -6.14
CA LEU A 65 -8.49 -12.89 -5.55
C LEU A 65 -8.13 -11.43 -5.26
N TYR A 66 -6.94 -11.20 -4.69
CA TYR A 66 -6.42 -9.86 -4.43
C TYR A 66 -6.29 -9.05 -5.72
N TYR A 67 -5.74 -9.66 -6.77
CA TYR A 67 -5.63 -9.07 -8.09
C TYR A 67 -7.00 -8.68 -8.68
N LYS A 68 -7.99 -9.58 -8.62
CA LYS A 68 -9.37 -9.27 -9.05
C LYS A 68 -9.99 -8.11 -8.28
N MET A 69 -9.75 -8.03 -6.97
CA MET A 69 -10.21 -6.89 -6.17
C MET A 69 -9.54 -5.58 -6.60
N GLN A 70 -8.25 -5.61 -6.93
CA GLN A 70 -7.55 -4.42 -7.46
C GLN A 70 -8.07 -4.01 -8.83
N MET A 71 -8.31 -4.97 -9.73
CA MET A 71 -8.95 -4.74 -11.02
C MET A 71 -10.31 -4.06 -10.86
N ARG A 72 -11.17 -4.58 -9.98
CA ARG A 72 -12.49 -4.00 -9.73
C ARG A 72 -12.38 -2.56 -9.21
N LYS A 73 -11.52 -2.30 -8.23
CA LYS A 73 -11.27 -0.95 -7.70
C LYS A 73 -10.73 0.01 -8.76
N ALA A 74 -9.82 -0.46 -9.61
CA ALA A 74 -9.26 0.34 -10.69
C ALA A 74 -10.34 0.71 -11.73
N ARG A 75 -11.20 -0.23 -12.12
CA ARG A 75 -12.34 0.03 -13.02
C ARG A 75 -13.35 1.01 -12.41
N GLU A 76 -13.60 0.90 -11.10
CA GLU A 76 -14.46 1.85 -10.37
C GLU A 76 -13.85 3.26 -10.30
N HIS A 77 -12.53 3.37 -10.10
CA HIS A 77 -11.85 4.65 -9.97
C HIS A 77 -11.54 5.31 -11.33
N TYR A 78 -11.23 4.51 -12.34
CA TYR A 78 -10.86 4.91 -13.70
C TYR A 78 -11.72 4.18 -14.73
N PRO A 79 -13.00 4.55 -14.92
CA PRO A 79 -13.90 3.85 -15.83
C PRO A 79 -13.46 3.90 -17.30
N ALA A 80 -12.75 4.96 -17.69
CA ALA A 80 -12.17 5.12 -19.04
C ALA A 80 -10.68 4.71 -19.11
N GLY A 81 -10.14 4.11 -18.05
CA GLY A 81 -8.71 3.89 -17.89
C GLY A 81 -7.99 5.06 -17.23
N HIS A 82 -6.81 4.78 -16.67
CA HIS A 82 -6.02 5.78 -15.91
C HIS A 82 -5.35 6.85 -16.79
N SER A 83 -5.34 6.63 -18.11
CA SER A 83 -4.69 7.48 -19.09
C SER A 83 -5.35 7.35 -20.46
N THR A 84 -5.30 8.43 -21.25
CA THR A 84 -5.74 8.43 -22.63
C THR A 84 -4.70 7.75 -23.51
N CYS A 85 -5.12 6.69 -24.19
CA CYS A 85 -4.27 5.86 -25.05
C CYS A 85 -4.70 6.01 -26.49
N TYR A 86 -3.76 6.27 -27.40
CA TYR A 86 -4.03 6.33 -28.83
C TYR A 86 -3.40 5.13 -29.53
N PRO A 87 -4.16 4.37 -30.33
CA PRO A 87 -3.59 3.36 -31.20
C PRO A 87 -2.56 3.97 -32.14
N MET A 88 -1.43 3.29 -32.30
CA MET A 88 -0.40 3.67 -33.27
C MET A 88 -0.33 2.63 -34.37
N GLU A 89 -0.17 3.06 -35.60
CA GLU A 89 0.08 2.17 -36.74
C GLU A 89 1.49 2.44 -37.28
N PHE A 90 2.27 1.38 -37.41
CA PHE A 90 3.63 1.46 -37.93
C PHE A 90 3.93 0.22 -38.78
N SER A 91 4.29 0.44 -40.05
CA SER A 91 4.71 -0.62 -40.97
C SER A 91 3.71 -1.79 -41.10
N GLY A 92 2.41 -1.50 -41.15
CA GLY A 92 1.36 -2.54 -41.20
C GLY A 92 1.09 -3.25 -39.87
N ILE A 93 1.66 -2.75 -38.77
CA ILE A 93 1.40 -3.25 -37.42
C ILE A 93 0.64 -2.17 -36.66
N LYS A 94 -0.54 -2.52 -36.15
CA LYS A 94 -1.36 -1.67 -35.27
C LYS A 94 -1.12 -2.06 -33.81
N ILE A 95 -0.62 -1.12 -33.03
CA ILE A 95 -0.34 -1.26 -31.60
C ILE A 95 -1.42 -0.50 -30.83
N ILE A 96 -2.16 -1.22 -29.98
CA ILE A 96 -3.25 -0.68 -29.17
C ILE A 96 -2.85 -0.81 -27.70
N PRO A 97 -2.47 0.30 -27.03
CA PRO A 97 -2.27 0.29 -25.58
C PRO A 97 -3.61 0.23 -24.85
N ILE A 98 -3.70 -0.63 -23.85
CA ILE A 98 -4.86 -0.81 -22.98
C ILE A 98 -4.39 -0.50 -21.56
N SER A 99 -4.96 0.51 -20.93
CA SER A 99 -4.62 0.89 -19.57
C SER A 99 -5.14 -0.13 -18.56
N VAL A 100 -4.26 -0.53 -17.64
CA VAL A 100 -4.48 -1.59 -16.65
C VAL A 100 -4.08 -1.08 -15.28
N LEU A 101 -4.87 -1.42 -14.25
CA LEU A 101 -4.68 -0.94 -12.87
C LEU A 101 -4.57 0.58 -12.81
N SER A 102 -3.55 1.11 -12.15
CA SER A 102 -3.28 2.53 -11.92
C SER A 102 -2.26 3.12 -12.86
N ASP A 103 -1.36 2.29 -13.39
CA ASP A 103 -0.09 2.72 -13.98
C ASP A 103 0.48 1.74 -15.02
N ASN A 104 -0.16 0.59 -15.24
CA ASN A 104 0.32 -0.42 -16.17
C ASN A 104 -0.43 -0.37 -17.50
N TYR A 105 0.15 -1.01 -18.52
CA TYR A 105 -0.45 -1.15 -19.83
C TYR A 105 -0.30 -2.58 -20.35
N SER A 106 -1.37 -3.12 -20.90
CA SER A 106 -1.31 -4.26 -21.83
C SER A 106 -1.26 -3.73 -23.26
N TYR A 107 -0.67 -4.48 -24.19
CA TYR A 107 -0.62 -4.07 -25.59
C TYR A 107 -1.24 -5.15 -26.48
N LEU A 108 -2.20 -4.75 -27.30
CA LEU A 108 -2.71 -5.58 -28.39
C LEU A 108 -2.01 -5.16 -29.67
N ILE A 109 -1.21 -6.05 -30.22
CA ILE A 109 -0.43 -5.86 -31.44
C ILE A 109 -1.12 -6.65 -32.55
N ILE A 110 -1.56 -5.98 -33.60
CA ILE A 110 -2.26 -6.58 -34.73
C ILE A 110 -1.42 -6.35 -35.97
N ASP A 111 -0.99 -7.43 -36.62
CA ASP A 111 -0.45 -7.37 -37.97
C ASP A 111 -1.63 -7.28 -38.96
N THR A 112 -1.78 -6.14 -39.61
CA THR A 112 -2.90 -5.87 -40.53
C THR A 112 -2.73 -6.60 -41.86
N SER A 113 -1.51 -7.03 -42.19
CA SER A 113 -1.23 -7.76 -43.44
C SER A 113 -1.60 -9.24 -43.32
N SER A 114 -1.28 -9.87 -42.20
CA SER A 114 -1.58 -11.28 -41.93
C SER A 114 -2.87 -11.50 -41.13
N SER A 115 -3.50 -10.43 -40.62
CA SER A 115 -4.65 -10.48 -39.71
C SER A 115 -4.38 -11.31 -38.43
N VAL A 116 -3.13 -11.38 -38.00
CA VAL A 116 -2.72 -12.04 -36.75
C VAL A 116 -2.61 -11.01 -35.63
N ALA A 117 -2.99 -11.38 -34.42
CA ALA A 117 -2.86 -10.53 -33.24
C ALA A 117 -2.11 -11.23 -32.10
N ALA A 118 -1.34 -10.45 -31.35
CA ALA A 118 -0.64 -10.87 -30.14
C ALA A 118 -0.98 -9.91 -28.99
N ALA A 119 -1.23 -10.47 -27.81
CA ALA A 119 -1.40 -9.71 -26.59
C ALA A 119 -0.11 -9.77 -25.76
N VAL A 120 0.42 -8.61 -25.41
CA VAL A 120 1.55 -8.46 -24.49
C VAL A 120 1.00 -8.16 -23.11
N ASP A 121 1.43 -8.95 -22.13
CA ASP A 121 1.02 -8.88 -20.72
C ASP A 121 -0.50 -8.75 -20.52
N PRO A 122 -1.30 -9.74 -21.00
CA PRO A 122 -2.75 -9.71 -20.86
C PRO A 122 -3.13 -9.76 -19.37
N ALA A 123 -3.69 -8.66 -18.89
CA ALA A 123 -3.96 -8.46 -17.47
C ALA A 123 -5.17 -9.26 -16.97
N ASP A 124 -6.29 -9.27 -17.70
CA ASP A 124 -7.53 -9.95 -17.29
C ASP A 124 -8.23 -10.50 -18.53
N PRO A 125 -7.81 -11.67 -19.05
CA PRO A 125 -8.47 -12.29 -20.18
C PRO A 125 -9.86 -12.77 -19.75
N GLU A 126 -10.90 -12.16 -20.32
CA GLU A 126 -12.25 -12.72 -20.23
C GLU A 126 -12.32 -13.93 -21.16
N THR A 127 -12.65 -15.09 -20.60
CA THR A 127 -13.01 -16.27 -21.41
C THR A 127 -14.36 -16.01 -22.05
N VAL A 128 -14.36 -15.85 -23.38
CA VAL A 128 -15.55 -15.73 -24.24
C VAL A 128 -16.06 -17.12 -24.60
#